data_AF-A0A7Y9WI21-F1
#
_entry.id   AF-A0A7Y9WI21-F1
#
_cell.length_a   1.000
_cell.length_b   1.000
_cell.length_c   1.000
_cell.angle_alpha   90.00
_cell.angle_beta   90.00
_cell.angle_gamma   90.00
#
_symmetry.space_group_name_H-M   'P 1'
#
loop_
_entity.id
_entity.type
_entity.pdbx_description
1 polymer ?
#
loop_
_entity_poly.entity_id
_entity_poly.type
_entity_poly.pdbx_seq_one_letter_code
_entity_poly.pdbx_strand_id
1 'polypeptide(L)'
;MMVLGDGLADLFNREGHEERLAHIGEGAIWLRVDRLQDLPPLAVAVKQWRNGRAPDGVVLSIAPALHATEDTLKQRLSLARQAVSDASRMLGAPLPGYIATYQRLTATNASHGAPSWYGVSSATRLQAAQRFETVIRAAEIEAQIEAQQAYGEAYGEARSNPIPAARAAKLASLIDWTHRVVVSALADRRHPATPWALYGAAWIDCGPANHPGTPWMRDVEVRTHIQPAPLPASSSPWPLPQPLLEALPKRPRTSPRQTALLQAVALLAVAIALAMWSAAHHNQRILTRVGAELGRFAVIPATHDDARRDALQTLIAERDQFDRYARTGVPLSLSFGMYRGAELTPVLDNAIASYQAPPPPPSVVTLDSMSLFDSGKSVLKAGSTRAIVAALDLIKAHPDKRILVAGYTDNVGNPDSNQRLSVARASAVRDWLINASGLSATRFAIQGYGETRPLMNNRTDTGRARNRRVEITLVPDTSIATGT
;
A
#
# COMPACT_ATOMS: atom_id res chain seq x y z
N MET A 1 -22.30 -28.71 22.91
CA MET A 1 -21.26 -28.83 23.96
C MET A 1 -21.01 -30.29 24.26
N MET A 2 -19.75 -30.70 24.38
CA MET A 2 -19.41 -32.06 24.82
C MET A 2 -19.04 -32.03 26.31
N VAL A 3 -19.45 -33.02 27.08
CA VAL A 3 -19.23 -33.10 28.53
C VAL A 3 -18.47 -34.38 28.86
N LEU A 4 -17.38 -34.24 29.59
CA LEU A 4 -16.55 -35.35 30.07
C LEU A 4 -16.13 -35.12 31.52
N GLY A 5 -15.64 -36.16 32.18
CA GLY A 5 -15.14 -36.08 33.56
C GLY A 5 -16.01 -36.89 34.52
N ASP A 6 -16.41 -36.27 35.62
CA ASP A 6 -17.04 -36.96 36.74
C ASP A 6 -18.57 -36.76 36.76
N GLY A 7 -19.30 -37.68 37.40
CA GLY A 7 -20.76 -37.56 37.60
C GLY A 7 -21.59 -37.49 36.31
N LEU A 8 -21.10 -38.05 35.20
CA LEU A 8 -21.80 -38.00 33.92
C LEU A 8 -23.19 -38.67 33.97
N ALA A 9 -23.33 -39.75 34.74
CA ALA A 9 -24.62 -40.38 34.97
C ALA A 9 -25.59 -39.42 35.68
N ASP A 10 -25.15 -38.77 36.76
CA ASP A 10 -25.96 -37.82 37.53
C ASP A 10 -26.34 -36.55 36.74
N LEU A 11 -25.53 -36.19 35.73
CA LEU A 11 -25.78 -35.05 34.84
C LEU A 11 -26.81 -35.35 33.74
N PHE A 12 -26.80 -36.57 33.18
CA PHE A 12 -27.58 -36.92 31.98
C PHE A 12 -28.81 -37.81 32.29
N ASN A 13 -28.74 -38.68 33.30
CA ASN A 13 -29.81 -39.61 33.64
C ASN A 13 -30.82 -38.93 34.60
N ARG A 14 -31.51 -37.90 34.10
CA ARG A 14 -32.39 -37.03 34.90
C ARG A 14 -33.78 -37.62 35.21
N GLU A 15 -34.26 -38.54 34.38
CA GLU A 15 -35.60 -39.13 34.47
C GLU A 15 -35.55 -40.59 34.04
N GLY A 16 -35.75 -41.52 34.98
CA GLY A 16 -35.75 -42.97 34.73
C GLY A 16 -34.36 -43.61 34.64
N HIS A 17 -34.34 -44.96 34.65
CA HIS A 17 -33.12 -45.78 34.59
C HIS A 17 -32.46 -45.84 33.21
N GLU A 18 -32.89 -45.02 32.23
CA GLU A 18 -32.32 -45.03 30.88
C GLU A 18 -31.04 -44.20 30.78
N GLU A 19 -29.99 -44.80 30.22
CA GLU A 19 -28.74 -44.09 29.93
C GLU A 19 -28.93 -43.11 28.76
N ARG A 20 -28.84 -41.82 29.05
CA ARG A 20 -28.91 -40.76 28.02
C ARG A 20 -27.50 -40.32 27.63
N LEU A 21 -27.20 -40.41 26.33
CA LEU A 21 -25.93 -39.94 25.74
C LEU A 21 -26.00 -38.48 25.27
N ALA A 22 -27.20 -37.92 25.16
CA ALA A 22 -27.42 -36.53 24.76
C ALA A 22 -28.55 -35.91 25.57
N HIS A 23 -28.42 -34.61 25.85
CA HIS A 23 -29.46 -33.81 26.47
C HIS A 23 -29.66 -32.53 25.67
N ILE A 24 -30.90 -32.26 25.29
CA ILE A 24 -31.29 -31.03 24.58
C ILE A 24 -31.84 -30.08 25.64
N GLY A 25 -31.04 -29.09 26.03
CA GLY A 25 -31.45 -28.03 26.95
C GLY A 25 -31.77 -26.74 26.21
N GLU A 26 -32.17 -25.71 26.95
CA GLU A 26 -32.36 -24.38 26.38
C GLU A 26 -31.01 -23.82 25.90
N GLY A 27 -30.90 -23.55 24.60
CA GLY A 27 -29.73 -22.92 23.99
C GLY A 27 -28.53 -23.83 23.69
N ALA A 28 -28.54 -25.11 24.08
CA ALA A 28 -27.46 -26.05 23.72
C ALA A 28 -27.88 -27.52 23.67
N ILE A 29 -27.22 -28.25 22.77
CA ILE A 29 -27.18 -29.72 22.77
C ILE A 29 -25.94 -30.16 23.55
N TRP A 30 -26.15 -30.92 24.60
CA TRP A 30 -25.11 -31.51 25.44
C TRP A 30 -24.88 -32.96 25.03
N LEU A 31 -23.62 -33.32 24.80
CA LEU A 31 -23.22 -34.67 24.41
C LEU A 31 -22.33 -35.27 25.50
N ARG A 32 -22.70 -36.44 26.00
CA ARG A 32 -21.95 -37.19 27.01
C ARG A 32 -20.76 -37.89 26.37
N VAL A 33 -19.60 -37.81 27.02
CA VAL A 33 -18.37 -38.47 26.59
C VAL A 33 -17.84 -39.31 27.75
N ASP A 34 -18.23 -40.59 27.77
CA ASP A 34 -17.93 -41.51 28.87
C ASP A 34 -16.45 -41.81 29.04
N ARG A 35 -15.73 -41.98 27.92
CA ARG A 35 -14.29 -42.23 27.94
C ARG A 35 -13.56 -41.08 27.26
N LEU A 36 -12.48 -40.62 27.88
CA LEU A 36 -11.67 -39.50 27.37
C LEU A 36 -11.18 -39.76 25.93
N GLN A 37 -10.87 -41.01 25.59
CA GLN A 37 -10.44 -41.43 24.24
C GLN A 37 -11.51 -41.30 23.15
N ASP A 38 -12.80 -41.21 23.53
CA ASP A 38 -13.91 -41.08 22.58
C ASP A 38 -14.14 -39.62 22.18
N LEU A 39 -13.50 -38.66 22.87
CA LEU A 39 -13.63 -37.24 22.58
C LEU A 39 -13.17 -36.87 21.16
N PRO A 40 -11.97 -37.26 20.67
CA PRO A 40 -11.55 -36.92 19.31
C PRO A 40 -12.47 -37.46 18.20
N PRO A 41 -12.83 -38.76 18.14
CA PRO A 41 -13.71 -39.26 17.09
C PRO A 41 -15.12 -38.64 17.17
N LEU A 42 -15.66 -38.43 18.37
CA LEU A 42 -16.96 -37.77 18.54
C LEU A 42 -16.93 -36.32 18.06
N ALA A 43 -15.84 -35.59 18.35
CA ALA A 43 -15.69 -34.21 17.90
C ALA A 43 -15.71 -34.11 16.36
N VAL A 44 -15.07 -35.06 15.67
CA VAL A 44 -15.09 -35.16 14.20
C VAL A 44 -16.48 -35.50 13.69
N ALA A 45 -17.18 -36.45 14.31
CA ALA A 45 -18.56 -36.80 13.95
C ALA A 45 -19.50 -35.59 14.09
N VAL A 46 -19.38 -34.82 15.18
CA VAL A 46 -20.14 -33.58 15.37
C VAL A 46 -19.79 -32.54 14.30
N LYS A 47 -18.52 -32.43 13.91
CA LYS A 47 -18.11 -31.53 12.82
C LYS A 47 -18.76 -31.91 11.49
N GLN A 48 -18.83 -33.21 11.18
CA GLN A 48 -19.49 -33.72 9.98
C GLN A 48 -21.00 -33.44 10.04
N TRP A 49 -21.65 -33.75 11.16
CA TRP A 49 -23.07 -33.50 11.39
C TRP A 49 -23.45 -32.01 11.27
N ARG A 50 -22.56 -31.09 11.69
CA ARG A 50 -22.78 -29.63 11.61
C ARG A 50 -22.23 -28.99 10.33
N ASN A 51 -22.20 -29.71 9.20
CA ASN A 51 -21.75 -29.19 7.90
C ASN A 51 -20.36 -28.56 7.96
N GLY A 52 -19.40 -29.25 8.60
CA GLY A 52 -18.02 -28.80 8.75
C GLY A 52 -17.75 -27.90 9.96
N ARG A 53 -18.76 -27.56 10.78
CA ARG A 53 -18.57 -26.71 11.98
C ARG A 53 -18.15 -27.55 13.19
N ALA A 54 -16.97 -27.25 13.74
CA ALA A 54 -16.50 -27.88 14.96
C ALA A 54 -17.49 -27.72 16.15
N PRO A 55 -17.45 -28.61 17.15
CA PRO A 55 -18.18 -28.43 18.41
C PRO A 55 -17.91 -27.06 19.05
N ASP A 56 -18.92 -26.48 19.71
CA ASP A 56 -18.80 -25.14 20.30
C ASP A 56 -17.76 -25.10 21.42
N GLY A 57 -17.70 -26.15 22.23
CA GLY A 57 -16.74 -26.29 23.32
C GLY A 57 -16.90 -27.62 24.05
N VAL A 58 -16.03 -27.80 25.04
CA VAL A 58 -15.93 -28.98 25.89
C VAL A 58 -16.00 -28.55 27.35
N VAL A 59 -16.87 -29.20 28.12
CA VAL A 59 -17.00 -29.02 29.56
C VAL A 59 -16.36 -30.21 30.27
N LEU A 60 -15.46 -29.91 31.20
CA LEU A 60 -14.89 -30.86 32.13
C LEU A 60 -15.65 -30.75 33.46
N SER A 61 -16.44 -31.77 33.76
CA SER A 61 -17.10 -31.96 35.06
C SER A 61 -16.10 -32.54 36.06
N ILE A 62 -15.99 -31.93 37.24
CA ILE A 62 -15.06 -32.35 38.28
C ILE A 62 -15.82 -32.44 39.60
N ALA A 63 -15.71 -33.57 40.27
CA ALA A 63 -16.23 -33.74 41.62
C ALA A 63 -15.08 -34.18 42.53
N PRO A 64 -14.46 -33.26 43.30
CA PRO A 64 -13.26 -33.57 44.09
C PRO A 64 -13.47 -34.77 45.03
N ALA A 65 -14.67 -34.89 45.61
CA ALA A 65 -15.03 -35.96 46.51
C ALA A 65 -15.20 -37.36 45.87
N LEU A 66 -15.17 -37.47 44.53
CA LEU A 66 -15.12 -38.77 43.83
C LEU A 66 -13.70 -39.30 43.63
N HIS A 67 -12.66 -38.52 43.99
CA HIS A 67 -11.27 -38.92 43.85
C HIS A 67 -10.66 -39.29 45.20
N ALA A 68 -9.83 -40.33 45.21
CA ALA A 68 -9.14 -40.76 46.43
C ALA A 68 -7.97 -39.82 46.78
N THR A 69 -7.19 -39.39 45.78
CA THR A 69 -6.01 -38.52 45.98
C THR A 69 -5.90 -37.43 44.92
N GLU A 70 -5.19 -36.36 45.24
CA GLU A 70 -4.89 -35.28 44.29
C GLU A 70 -4.09 -35.80 43.08
N ASP A 71 -3.23 -36.81 43.27
CA ASP A 71 -2.44 -37.40 42.19
C ASP A 71 -3.33 -38.15 41.18
N THR A 72 -4.32 -38.91 41.65
CA THR A 72 -5.28 -39.58 40.76
C THR A 72 -6.07 -38.58 39.93
N LEU A 73 -6.45 -37.45 40.54
CA LEU A 73 -7.12 -36.36 39.84
C LEU A 73 -6.19 -35.73 38.79
N LYS A 74 -4.94 -35.37 39.16
CA LYS A 74 -3.95 -34.79 38.23
C LYS A 74 -3.67 -35.69 37.03
N GLN A 75 -3.59 -37.01 37.24
CA GLN A 75 -3.45 -37.96 36.15
C GLN A 75 -4.65 -37.93 35.20
N ARG A 76 -5.88 -37.94 35.74
CA ARG A 76 -7.12 -37.85 34.95
C ARG A 76 -7.22 -36.52 34.18
N LEU A 77 -6.81 -35.40 34.79
CA LEU A 77 -6.72 -34.09 34.14
C LEU A 77 -5.71 -34.09 32.98
N SER A 78 -4.57 -34.75 33.15
CA SER A 78 -3.54 -34.88 32.10
C SER A 78 -4.09 -35.68 30.90
N LEU A 79 -4.82 -36.75 31.14
CA LEU A 79 -5.50 -37.53 30.10
C LEU A 79 -6.59 -36.72 29.39
N ALA A 80 -7.40 -35.95 30.14
CA ALA A 80 -8.44 -35.11 29.56
C ALA A 80 -7.83 -34.03 28.65
N ARG A 81 -6.71 -33.42 29.07
CA ARG A 81 -5.96 -32.46 28.26
C ARG A 81 -5.41 -33.09 26.99
N GLN A 82 -4.85 -34.30 27.07
CA GLN A 82 -4.36 -35.03 25.90
C GLN A 82 -5.50 -35.26 24.89
N ALA A 83 -6.64 -35.77 25.35
CA ALA A 83 -7.81 -36.01 24.52
C ALA A 83 -8.31 -34.72 23.82
N VAL A 84 -8.33 -33.59 24.52
CA VAL A 84 -8.73 -32.30 23.92
C VAL A 84 -7.69 -31.82 22.90
N SER A 85 -6.40 -32.03 23.15
CA SER A 85 -5.33 -31.67 22.22
C SER A 85 -5.44 -32.48 20.93
N ASP A 86 -5.68 -33.78 21.04
CA ASP A 86 -5.87 -34.68 19.89
C ASP A 86 -7.14 -34.32 19.12
N ALA A 87 -8.26 -34.06 19.82
CA ALA A 87 -9.49 -33.58 19.19
C ALA A 87 -9.28 -32.25 18.44
N SER A 88 -8.56 -31.30 19.05
CA SER A 88 -8.25 -30.01 18.40
C SER A 88 -7.38 -30.18 17.16
N ARG A 89 -6.41 -31.12 17.19
CA ARG A 89 -5.57 -31.47 16.04
C ARG A 89 -6.39 -32.06 14.90
N MET A 90 -7.27 -33.02 15.19
CA MET A 90 -8.16 -33.64 14.19
C MET A 90 -9.16 -32.65 13.59
N LEU A 91 -9.64 -31.68 14.38
CA LEU A 91 -10.56 -30.65 13.92
C LEU A 91 -9.88 -29.55 13.08
N GLY A 92 -8.57 -29.36 13.25
CA GLY A 92 -7.81 -28.23 12.70
C GLY A 92 -8.11 -26.89 13.37
N ALA A 93 -8.69 -26.90 14.57
CA ALA A 93 -9.06 -25.71 15.33
C ALA A 93 -9.09 -26.00 16.84
N PRO A 94 -8.73 -25.02 17.71
CA PRO A 94 -8.78 -25.22 19.14
C PRO A 94 -10.22 -25.42 19.63
N LEU A 95 -10.38 -26.26 20.66
CA LEU A 95 -11.62 -26.45 21.40
C LEU A 95 -11.63 -25.61 22.69
N PRO A 96 -12.54 -24.63 22.83
CA PRO A 96 -12.80 -23.92 24.08
C PRO A 96 -13.13 -24.89 25.20
N GLY A 97 -12.46 -24.72 26.34
CA GLY A 97 -12.67 -25.49 27.56
C GLY A 97 -13.45 -24.72 28.62
N TYR A 98 -14.25 -25.47 29.35
CA TYR A 98 -15.03 -24.99 30.49
C TYR A 98 -14.88 -25.97 31.65
N ILE A 99 -14.82 -25.47 32.86
CA ILE A 99 -14.75 -26.29 34.08
C ILE A 99 -16.07 -26.15 34.82
N ALA A 100 -16.64 -27.26 35.27
CA ALA A 100 -17.76 -27.28 36.18
C ALA A 100 -17.40 -28.15 37.39
N THR A 101 -17.22 -27.52 38.55
CA THR A 101 -16.86 -28.19 39.79
C THR A 101 -18.12 -28.43 40.63
N TYR A 102 -18.44 -29.69 40.87
CA TYR A 102 -19.58 -30.16 41.65
C TYR A 102 -19.11 -30.57 43.04
N GLN A 103 -19.48 -29.78 44.04
CA GLN A 103 -19.13 -30.06 45.42
C GLN A 103 -20.25 -29.60 46.36
N ARG A 104 -20.69 -30.48 47.25
CA ARG A 104 -21.64 -30.10 48.30
C ARG A 104 -20.97 -29.18 49.34
N LEU A 105 -21.51 -27.99 49.52
CA LEU A 105 -21.02 -26.94 50.44
C LEU A 105 -21.96 -26.72 51.63
N THR A 106 -23.28 -26.88 51.45
CA THR A 106 -24.28 -26.65 52.50
C THR A 106 -25.14 -27.90 52.81
N ALA A 107 -25.66 -27.97 54.04
CA ALA A 107 -26.51 -29.07 54.51
C ALA A 107 -28.01 -28.83 54.28
N THR A 108 -28.41 -27.68 53.73
CA THR A 108 -29.82 -27.31 53.61
C THR A 108 -30.55 -28.29 52.69
N ASN A 109 -31.62 -28.88 53.22
CA ASN A 109 -32.56 -29.65 52.42
C ASN A 109 -33.11 -28.73 51.34
N ALA A 110 -32.98 -29.14 50.09
CA ALA A 110 -33.46 -28.44 48.91
C ALA A 110 -34.99 -28.50 48.82
N SER A 111 -35.72 -28.14 49.87
CA SER A 111 -37.17 -28.17 49.83
C SER A 111 -37.72 -27.12 48.86
N HIS A 112 -37.06 -25.97 48.63
CA HIS A 112 -37.59 -24.91 47.75
C HIS A 112 -36.59 -24.16 46.83
N GLY A 113 -35.37 -24.68 46.58
CA GLY A 113 -34.36 -23.94 45.80
C GLY A 113 -33.66 -24.77 44.72
N ALA A 114 -33.52 -24.20 43.52
CA ALA A 114 -32.56 -24.69 42.53
C ALA A 114 -31.14 -24.67 43.14
N PRO A 115 -30.24 -25.60 42.77
CA PRO A 115 -28.87 -25.63 43.27
C PRO A 115 -28.18 -24.27 43.05
N SER A 116 -27.43 -23.77 44.04
CA SER A 116 -26.72 -22.48 43.94
C SER A 116 -25.57 -22.58 42.93
N TRP A 117 -25.50 -21.60 42.03
CA TRP A 117 -24.55 -21.53 40.93
C TRP A 117 -23.63 -20.31 41.07
N TYR A 118 -22.33 -20.55 40.99
CA TYR A 118 -21.32 -19.50 40.99
C TYR A 118 -20.37 -19.71 39.82
N GLY A 119 -20.13 -18.71 38.99
CA GLY A 119 -19.24 -18.90 37.86
C GLY A 119 -18.90 -17.65 37.09
N VAL A 120 -17.99 -17.84 36.13
CA VAL A 120 -17.58 -16.82 35.18
C VAL A 120 -17.48 -17.47 33.80
N SER A 121 -17.98 -16.77 32.78
CA SER A 121 -17.79 -17.14 31.37
C SER A 121 -17.33 -15.92 30.59
N SER A 122 -16.50 -16.12 29.57
CA SER A 122 -16.00 -15.03 28.75
C SER A 122 -15.74 -15.44 27.31
N ALA A 123 -15.93 -14.50 26.38
CA ALA A 123 -15.54 -14.64 24.99
C ALA A 123 -14.01 -14.67 24.79
N THR A 124 -13.23 -14.23 25.79
CA THR A 124 -11.77 -14.29 25.80
C THR A 124 -11.24 -15.32 26.79
N ARG A 125 -10.06 -15.89 26.51
CA ARG A 125 -9.43 -16.89 27.38
C ARG A 125 -9.28 -16.32 28.80
N LEU A 126 -9.68 -17.10 29.80
CA LEU A 126 -9.50 -16.76 31.21
C LEU A 126 -8.00 -16.67 31.52
N GLN A 127 -7.54 -15.48 31.91
CA GLN A 127 -6.24 -15.31 32.57
C GLN A 127 -6.48 -15.48 34.08
N ALA A 128 -5.82 -16.49 34.66
CA ALA A 128 -6.37 -17.31 35.74
C ALA A 128 -6.54 -16.63 37.12
N ALA A 129 -5.89 -15.50 37.39
CA ALA A 129 -5.90 -14.90 38.73
C ALA A 129 -6.95 -13.80 38.96
N GLN A 130 -7.24 -12.96 37.96
CA GLN A 130 -8.03 -11.73 38.20
C GLN A 130 -9.55 -11.90 38.07
N ARG A 131 -10.04 -13.01 37.50
CA ARG A 131 -11.48 -13.18 37.19
C ARG A 131 -12.24 -14.07 38.18
N PHE A 132 -11.56 -14.76 39.10
CA PHE A 132 -12.24 -15.59 40.10
C PHE A 132 -12.56 -14.82 41.37
N GLU A 133 -11.82 -13.75 41.67
CA GLU A 133 -12.11 -12.87 42.81
C GLU A 133 -13.50 -12.24 42.72
N THR A 134 -13.99 -11.91 41.52
CA THR A 134 -15.35 -11.40 41.32
C THR A 134 -16.42 -12.42 41.71
N VAL A 135 -16.15 -13.72 41.52
CA VAL A 135 -17.07 -14.80 41.90
C VAL A 135 -17.08 -14.96 43.42
N ILE A 136 -15.91 -14.87 44.07
CA ILE A 136 -15.80 -14.89 45.53
C ILE A 136 -16.56 -13.71 46.13
N ARG A 137 -16.31 -12.49 45.63
CA ARG A 137 -17.02 -11.26 46.05
C ARG A 137 -18.52 -11.38 45.88
N ALA A 138 -19.00 -11.91 44.76
CA ALA A 138 -20.43 -12.10 44.53
C ALA A 138 -21.06 -13.03 45.57
N ALA A 139 -20.39 -14.13 45.92
CA ALA A 139 -20.87 -15.06 46.94
C ALA A 139 -20.82 -14.47 48.37
N GLU A 140 -19.81 -13.66 48.68
CA GLU A 140 -19.74 -12.90 49.95
C GLU A 140 -20.91 -11.91 50.07
N ILE A 141 -21.20 -11.16 49.00
CA ILE A 141 -22.30 -10.21 48.95
C ILE A 141 -23.65 -10.93 49.11
N GLU A 142 -23.86 -12.04 48.39
CA GLU A 142 -25.07 -12.85 48.54
C GLU A 142 -25.25 -13.36 49.97
N ALA A 143 -24.18 -13.85 50.59
CA ALA A 143 -24.21 -14.30 51.99
C ALA A 143 -24.55 -13.16 52.96
N GLN A 144 -24.07 -11.94 52.71
CA GLN A 144 -24.42 -10.76 53.51
C GLN A 144 -25.89 -10.36 53.34
N ILE A 145 -26.41 -10.39 52.12
CA ILE A 145 -27.81 -10.08 51.83
C ILE A 145 -28.73 -11.09 52.53
N GLU A 146 -28.43 -12.39 52.42
CA GLU A 146 -29.22 -13.44 53.08
C GLU A 146 -29.17 -13.31 54.60
N ALA A 147 -28.02 -12.98 55.17
CA ALA A 147 -27.89 -12.73 56.61
C ALA A 147 -28.71 -11.51 57.06
N GLN A 148 -28.77 -10.45 56.24
CA GLN A 148 -29.54 -9.24 56.53
C GLN A 148 -31.06 -9.47 56.41
N GLN A 149 -31.49 -10.27 55.42
CA GLN A 149 -32.91 -10.66 55.26
C GLN A 149 -33.40 -11.52 56.42
N ALA A 150 -32.60 -12.52 56.84
CA ALA A 150 -32.93 -13.37 57.98
C ALA A 150 -33.07 -12.59 59.31
N TYR A 151 -32.34 -11.47 59.46
CA TYR A 151 -32.47 -10.58 60.61
C TYR A 151 -33.77 -9.77 60.59
N GLY A 152 -34.26 -9.36 59.41
CA GLY A 152 -35.47 -8.55 59.26
C GLY A 152 -36.78 -9.30 59.52
N GLU A 153 -36.80 -10.62 59.32
CA GLU A 153 -37.99 -11.46 59.51
C GLU A 153 -38.17 -11.97 60.95
N ALA A 154 -37.10 -11.98 61.75
CA ALA A 154 -37.11 -12.45 63.13
C ALA A 154 -37.23 -11.29 64.12
N TYR A 155 -38.46 -10.97 64.57
CA TYR A 155 -38.68 -10.06 65.71
C TYR A 155 -38.02 -10.62 66.98
N GLY A 156 -36.86 -10.09 67.37
CA GLY A 156 -36.38 -10.08 68.76
C GLY A 156 -35.38 -11.15 69.20
N GLU A 157 -35.18 -12.27 68.50
CA GLU A 157 -34.14 -13.26 68.84
C GLU A 157 -33.42 -13.79 67.59
N ALA A 158 -32.65 -12.92 66.93
CA ALA A 158 -31.88 -13.30 65.75
C ALA A 158 -30.62 -14.10 66.16
N ARG A 159 -30.73 -15.43 66.22
CA ARG A 159 -29.55 -16.31 66.17
C ARG A 159 -28.97 -16.18 64.76
N SER A 160 -27.74 -15.68 64.62
CA SER A 160 -27.07 -15.55 63.32
C SER A 160 -27.08 -16.91 62.61
N ASN A 161 -27.68 -16.98 61.42
CA ASN A 161 -27.63 -18.19 60.60
C ASN A 161 -26.23 -18.29 59.97
N PRO A 162 -25.39 -19.27 60.38
CA PRO A 162 -24.00 -19.34 59.89
C PRO A 162 -23.92 -19.93 58.47
N ILE A 163 -25.02 -20.46 57.92
CA ILE A 163 -25.03 -21.23 56.68
C ILE A 163 -24.55 -20.41 55.46
N PRO A 164 -25.04 -19.17 55.21
CA PRO A 164 -24.61 -18.40 54.04
C PRO A 164 -23.12 -18.02 54.11
N ALA A 165 -22.65 -17.59 55.29
CA ALA A 165 -21.24 -17.26 55.51
C ALA A 165 -20.33 -18.49 55.35
N ALA A 166 -20.75 -19.66 55.87
CA ALA A 166 -20.03 -20.91 55.70
C ALA A 166 -20.00 -21.36 54.23
N ARG A 167 -21.08 -21.15 53.46
CA ARG A 167 -21.13 -21.41 52.02
C ARG A 167 -20.12 -20.55 51.27
N ALA A 168 -20.11 -19.23 51.51
CA ALA A 168 -19.17 -18.31 50.89
C ALA A 168 -17.70 -18.66 51.21
N ALA A 169 -17.39 -18.99 52.46
CA ALA A 169 -16.04 -19.40 52.86
C ALA A 169 -15.59 -20.72 52.20
N LYS A 170 -16.47 -21.73 52.18
CA LYS A 170 -16.19 -23.02 51.50
C LYS A 170 -16.03 -22.83 50.00
N LEU A 171 -16.87 -21.98 49.38
CA LEU A 171 -16.78 -21.65 47.97
C LEU A 171 -15.45 -20.96 47.64
N ALA A 172 -15.04 -19.96 48.44
CA ALA A 172 -13.77 -19.27 48.26
C ALA A 172 -12.58 -20.24 48.31
N SER A 173 -12.58 -21.16 49.28
CA SER A 173 -11.58 -22.22 49.38
C SER A 173 -11.61 -23.18 48.18
N LEU A 174 -12.79 -23.57 47.71
CA LEU A 174 -12.95 -24.45 46.55
C LEU A 174 -12.48 -23.78 45.25
N ILE A 175 -12.76 -22.49 45.06
CA ILE A 175 -12.29 -21.69 43.93
C ILE A 175 -10.76 -21.67 43.90
N ASP A 176 -10.16 -21.37 45.04
CA ASP A 176 -8.71 -21.31 45.23
C ASP A 176 -8.04 -22.67 44.99
N TRP A 177 -8.61 -23.76 45.52
CA TRP A 177 -8.17 -25.13 45.23
C TRP A 177 -8.31 -25.49 43.74
N THR A 178 -9.45 -25.16 43.12
CA THR A 178 -9.71 -25.42 41.70
C THR A 178 -8.67 -24.71 40.84
N HIS A 179 -8.33 -23.46 41.15
CA HIS A 179 -7.30 -22.72 40.44
C HIS A 179 -5.92 -23.40 40.57
N ARG A 180 -5.51 -23.77 41.79
CA ARG A 180 -4.21 -24.37 42.06
C ARG A 180 -4.04 -25.79 41.54
N VAL A 181 -5.07 -26.62 41.57
CA VAL A 181 -4.97 -28.05 41.27
C VAL A 181 -5.46 -28.35 39.87
N VAL A 182 -6.63 -27.83 39.50
CA VAL A 182 -7.27 -28.11 38.22
C VAL A 182 -6.75 -27.21 37.13
N VAL A 183 -6.90 -25.89 37.29
CA VAL A 183 -6.57 -24.92 36.23
C VAL A 183 -5.07 -24.95 35.93
N SER A 184 -4.23 -25.05 36.97
CA SER A 184 -2.78 -25.16 36.80
C SER A 184 -2.38 -26.40 35.98
N ALA A 185 -2.96 -27.58 36.24
CA ALA A 185 -2.66 -28.81 35.51
C ALA A 185 -3.10 -28.74 34.04
N LEU A 186 -4.26 -28.11 33.78
CA LEU A 186 -4.76 -27.91 32.42
C LEU A 186 -3.97 -26.86 31.63
N ALA A 187 -3.36 -25.89 32.31
CA ALA A 187 -2.59 -24.80 31.72
C ALA A 187 -1.07 -25.01 31.71
N ASP A 188 -0.55 -26.03 32.41
CA ASP A 188 0.90 -26.25 32.59
C ASP A 188 1.63 -26.43 31.26
N ARG A 189 2.53 -25.52 30.90
CA ARG A 189 3.26 -25.58 29.63
C ARG A 189 4.33 -26.68 29.58
N ARG A 190 4.66 -27.33 30.70
CA ARG A 190 5.65 -28.41 30.76
C ARG A 190 5.12 -29.74 30.22
N HIS A 191 3.80 -29.91 30.19
CA HIS A 191 3.16 -31.10 29.65
C HIS A 191 3.22 -31.11 28.09
N PRO A 192 3.45 -32.27 27.43
CA PRO A 192 3.63 -32.34 25.97
C PRO A 192 2.38 -31.94 25.17
N ALA A 193 1.18 -32.24 25.68
CA ALA A 193 -0.08 -31.78 25.09
C ALA A 193 -0.18 -30.24 25.13
N THR A 194 -0.83 -29.62 24.15
CA THR A 194 -1.05 -28.15 24.16
C THR A 194 -1.85 -27.70 25.40
N PRO A 195 -1.50 -26.56 26.04
CA PRO A 195 -2.29 -26.02 27.14
C PRO A 195 -3.74 -25.77 26.74
N TRP A 196 -4.69 -26.19 27.58
CA TRP A 196 -6.10 -26.08 27.25
C TRP A 196 -6.60 -24.64 27.43
N ALA A 197 -7.19 -24.08 26.38
CA ALA A 197 -7.80 -22.75 26.39
C ALA A 197 -9.11 -22.74 27.19
N LEU A 198 -9.08 -22.26 28.44
CA LEU A 198 -10.27 -22.13 29.27
C LEU A 198 -10.99 -20.79 29.04
N TYR A 199 -12.31 -20.83 28.92
CA TYR A 199 -13.18 -19.66 28.67
C TYR A 199 -14.23 -19.44 29.76
N GLY A 200 -14.49 -20.46 30.59
CA GLY A 200 -15.37 -20.35 31.74
C GLY A 200 -15.08 -21.37 32.83
N ALA A 201 -15.49 -21.05 34.04
CA ALA A 201 -15.44 -21.95 35.20
C ALA A 201 -16.68 -21.71 36.07
N ALA A 202 -17.28 -22.78 36.56
CA ALA A 202 -18.41 -22.75 37.48
C ALA A 202 -18.17 -23.68 38.67
N TRP A 203 -18.76 -23.31 39.80
CA TRP A 203 -18.80 -24.04 41.06
C TRP A 203 -20.26 -24.14 41.47
N ILE A 204 -20.70 -25.36 41.73
CA ILE A 204 -22.11 -25.67 41.98
C ILE A 204 -22.22 -26.32 43.35
N ASP A 205 -23.12 -25.81 44.20
CA ASP A 205 -23.45 -26.42 45.50
C ASP A 205 -24.38 -27.63 45.35
N CYS A 206 -23.89 -28.62 44.60
CA CYS A 206 -24.45 -29.94 44.47
C CYS A 206 -23.32 -30.90 44.10
N GLY A 207 -23.51 -32.19 44.34
CA GLY A 207 -22.44 -33.15 44.13
C GLY A 207 -22.55 -34.36 45.03
N PRO A 208 -21.49 -35.19 45.08
CA PRO A 208 -21.43 -36.36 45.93
C PRO A 208 -21.33 -35.96 47.40
N ALA A 209 -21.48 -36.96 48.28
CA ALA A 209 -21.20 -36.79 49.70
C ALA A 209 -19.74 -36.36 49.90
N ASN A 210 -19.49 -35.50 50.89
CA ASN A 210 -18.12 -35.13 51.25
C ASN A 210 -17.69 -35.89 52.50
N HIS A 211 -16.43 -36.32 52.52
CA HIS A 211 -15.85 -37.07 53.62
C HIS A 211 -14.43 -36.57 53.91
N PRO A 212 -13.96 -36.67 55.17
CA PRO A 212 -12.56 -36.44 55.52
C PRO A 212 -11.65 -37.31 54.64
N GLY A 213 -10.59 -36.72 54.09
CA GLY A 213 -9.61 -37.42 53.24
C GLY A 213 -9.78 -37.23 51.73
N THR A 214 -10.92 -36.72 51.25
CA THR A 214 -11.05 -36.31 49.84
C THR A 214 -10.10 -35.14 49.53
N PRO A 215 -9.59 -35.02 48.28
CA PRO A 215 -8.52 -34.07 47.94
C PRO A 215 -8.77 -32.63 48.38
N TRP A 216 -9.97 -32.11 48.13
CA TRP A 216 -10.33 -30.76 48.56
C TRP A 216 -10.47 -30.65 50.08
N MET A 217 -11.17 -31.59 50.75
CA MET A 217 -11.32 -31.56 52.21
C MET A 217 -9.96 -31.64 52.92
N ARG A 218 -9.02 -32.41 52.38
CA ARG A 218 -7.65 -32.52 52.89
C ARG A 218 -6.86 -31.22 52.69
N ASP A 219 -7.02 -30.53 51.56
CA ASP A 219 -6.41 -29.21 51.35
C ASP A 219 -6.98 -28.16 52.33
N VAL A 220 -8.29 -28.20 52.59
CA VAL A 220 -8.92 -27.34 53.60
C VAL A 220 -8.34 -27.61 54.99
N GLU A 221 -8.30 -28.87 55.40
CA GLU A 221 -7.75 -29.28 56.70
C GLU A 221 -6.28 -28.88 56.85
N VAL A 222 -5.45 -29.10 55.83
CA VAL A 222 -4.02 -28.75 55.87
C VAL A 222 -3.80 -27.23 55.95
N ARG A 223 -4.63 -26.42 55.28
CA ARG A 223 -4.45 -24.96 55.22
C ARG A 223 -5.07 -24.21 56.38
N THR A 224 -6.22 -24.69 56.86
CA THR A 224 -7.03 -23.98 57.85
C THR A 224 -6.97 -24.64 59.22
N HIS A 225 -6.46 -25.87 59.32
CA HIS A 225 -6.57 -26.73 60.51
C HIS A 225 -8.02 -26.98 60.97
N ILE A 226 -9.00 -26.71 60.10
CA ILE A 226 -10.42 -26.96 60.34
C ILE A 226 -10.82 -28.21 59.57
N GLN A 227 -11.48 -29.15 60.25
CA GLN A 227 -12.17 -30.27 59.61
C GLN A 227 -13.64 -29.91 59.36
N PRO A 228 -14.07 -29.71 58.10
CA PRO A 228 -15.47 -29.44 57.81
C PRO A 228 -16.33 -30.68 58.10
N ALA A 229 -17.53 -30.45 58.64
CA ALA A 229 -18.48 -31.53 58.89
C ALA A 229 -18.87 -32.26 57.58
N PRO A 230 -18.98 -33.60 57.59
CA PRO A 230 -19.41 -34.36 56.44
C PRO A 230 -20.85 -34.01 56.05
N LEU A 231 -21.10 -33.92 54.75
CA LEU A 231 -22.38 -33.61 54.13
C LEU A 231 -22.80 -34.78 53.24
N PRO A 232 -24.09 -35.16 53.25
CA PRO A 232 -24.61 -36.19 52.36
C PRO A 232 -24.58 -35.71 50.89
N ALA A 233 -24.67 -36.67 49.97
CA ALA A 233 -24.82 -36.37 48.56
C ALA A 233 -26.09 -35.55 48.31
N SER A 234 -26.08 -34.76 47.24
CA SER A 234 -27.29 -34.05 46.81
C SER A 234 -28.39 -35.04 46.45
N SER A 235 -29.62 -34.76 46.89
CA SER A 235 -30.80 -35.57 46.58
C SER A 235 -31.34 -35.35 45.16
N SER A 236 -30.88 -34.29 44.48
CA SER A 236 -31.35 -33.90 43.14
C SER A 236 -30.28 -34.23 42.08
N PRO A 237 -30.69 -34.52 40.82
CA PRO A 237 -29.76 -34.70 39.72
C PRO A 237 -28.84 -33.50 39.55
N TRP A 238 -27.61 -33.74 39.07
CA TRP A 238 -26.66 -32.65 38.91
C TRP A 238 -27.12 -31.75 37.74
N PRO A 239 -27.18 -30.43 37.95
CA PRO A 239 -27.60 -29.50 36.92
C PRO A 239 -26.46 -29.32 35.90
N LEU A 240 -26.79 -29.30 34.60
CA LEU A 240 -25.82 -28.99 33.55
C LEU A 240 -25.39 -27.52 33.63
N PRO A 241 -24.14 -27.17 33.30
CA PRO A 241 -23.59 -25.83 33.44
C PRO A 241 -24.00 -24.90 32.30
N GLN A 242 -25.31 -24.70 32.18
CA GLN A 242 -25.94 -23.82 31.20
C GLN A 242 -25.52 -22.35 31.32
N PRO A 243 -25.32 -21.76 32.53
CA PRO A 243 -24.83 -20.38 32.64
C PRO A 243 -23.46 -20.14 31.99
N LEU A 244 -22.63 -21.20 31.84
CA LEU A 244 -21.34 -21.06 31.15
C LEU A 244 -21.48 -20.78 29.64
N LEU A 245 -22.67 -20.99 29.07
CA LEU A 245 -22.92 -20.79 27.64
C LEU A 245 -23.05 -19.31 27.25
N GLU A 246 -23.38 -18.43 28.19
CA GLU A 246 -23.74 -17.02 27.91
C GLU A 246 -22.63 -16.26 27.17
N ALA A 247 -21.37 -16.58 27.44
CA ALA A 247 -20.22 -15.93 26.82
C ALA A 247 -19.37 -16.88 25.95
N LEU A 248 -20.00 -17.90 25.34
CA LEU A 248 -19.33 -18.77 24.36
C LEU A 248 -18.60 -17.93 23.28
N PRO A 249 -17.31 -18.20 23.01
CA PRO A 249 -16.60 -17.48 21.97
C PRO A 249 -17.27 -17.75 20.62
N LYS A 250 -17.83 -16.69 20.02
CA LYS A 250 -18.40 -16.75 18.68
C LYS A 250 -17.28 -17.01 17.68
N ARG A 251 -17.22 -18.23 17.13
CA ARG A 251 -16.24 -18.56 16.09
C ARG A 251 -16.61 -17.85 14.79
N PRO A 252 -15.71 -17.06 14.17
CA PRO A 252 -15.99 -16.46 12.88
C PRO A 252 -16.23 -17.56 11.84
N ARG A 253 -17.23 -17.35 10.98
CA ARG A 253 -17.61 -18.32 9.93
C ARG A 253 -16.53 -18.49 8.85
N THR A 254 -15.62 -17.54 8.74
CA THR A 254 -14.61 -17.46 7.67
C THR A 254 -13.27 -18.01 8.13
N SER A 255 -12.66 -18.87 7.31
CA SER A 255 -11.32 -19.41 7.55
C SER A 255 -10.27 -18.28 7.52
N PRO A 256 -9.24 -18.31 8.37
CA PRO A 256 -8.15 -17.32 8.35
C PRO A 256 -7.41 -17.27 6.99
N ARG A 257 -7.41 -18.36 6.23
CA ARG A 257 -6.85 -18.39 4.86
C ARG A 257 -7.70 -17.58 3.87
N GLN A 258 -9.02 -17.60 4.02
CA GLN A 258 -9.93 -16.84 3.16
C GLN A 258 -9.82 -15.34 3.44
N THR A 259 -9.69 -14.95 4.71
CA THR A 259 -9.48 -13.54 5.07
C THR A 259 -8.14 -13.03 4.55
N ALA A 260 -7.06 -13.83 4.64
CA ALA A 260 -5.76 -13.47 4.08
C ALA A 260 -5.80 -13.35 2.55
N LEU A 261 -6.50 -14.28 1.87
CA LEU A 261 -6.70 -14.20 0.42
C LEU A 261 -7.46 -12.93 0.04
N LEU A 262 -8.53 -12.59 0.76
CA LEU A 262 -9.34 -11.42 0.48
C LEU A 262 -8.55 -10.12 0.71
N GLN A 263 -7.72 -10.08 1.76
CA GLN A 263 -6.77 -8.98 2.00
C GLN A 263 -5.73 -8.87 0.87
N ALA A 264 -5.17 -9.99 0.42
CA ALA A 264 -4.21 -9.99 -0.69
C ALA A 264 -4.83 -9.48 -2.00
N VAL A 265 -6.06 -9.91 -2.31
CA VAL A 265 -6.82 -9.43 -3.48
C VAL A 265 -7.11 -7.94 -3.36
N ALA A 266 -7.51 -7.45 -2.17
CA ALA A 266 -7.75 -6.03 -1.94
C ALA A 266 -6.48 -5.19 -2.12
N LEU A 267 -5.34 -5.64 -1.57
CA LEU A 267 -4.05 -4.97 -1.74
C LEU A 267 -3.62 -4.91 -3.21
N LEU A 268 -3.80 -6.01 -3.95
CA LEU A 268 -3.51 -6.06 -5.38
C LEU A 268 -4.39 -5.07 -6.16
N ALA A 269 -5.68 -5.00 -5.85
CA ALA A 269 -6.61 -4.05 -6.49
C ALA A 269 -6.19 -2.58 -6.26
N VAL A 270 -5.78 -2.25 -5.03
CA VAL A 270 -5.26 -0.91 -4.69
C VAL A 270 -3.98 -0.60 -5.46
N ALA A 271 -3.06 -1.56 -5.58
CA ALA A 271 -1.82 -1.38 -6.33
C ALA A 271 -2.07 -1.12 -7.83
N ILE A 272 -3.01 -1.88 -8.43
CA ILE A 272 -3.42 -1.67 -9.83
C ILE A 272 -4.04 -0.28 -10.02
N ALA A 273 -4.93 0.14 -9.12
CA ALA A 273 -5.56 1.46 -9.19
C ALA A 273 -4.53 2.60 -9.12
N LEU A 274 -3.54 2.49 -8.22
CA LEU A 274 -2.44 3.46 -8.10
C LEU A 274 -1.55 3.47 -9.35
N ALA A 275 -1.25 2.31 -9.92
CA ALA A 275 -0.47 2.20 -11.16
C ALA A 275 -1.20 2.84 -12.35
N MET A 276 -2.50 2.59 -12.49
CA MET A 276 -3.34 3.21 -13.52
C MET A 276 -3.45 4.73 -13.34
N TRP A 277 -3.64 5.20 -12.10
CA TRP A 277 -3.69 6.64 -11.81
C TRP A 277 -2.36 7.32 -12.15
N SER A 278 -1.24 6.72 -11.75
CA SER A 278 0.09 7.22 -12.11
C SER A 278 0.29 7.24 -13.63
N ALA A 279 -0.12 6.18 -14.34
CA ALA A 279 0.00 6.11 -15.79
C ALA A 279 -0.85 7.17 -16.52
N ALA A 280 -2.06 7.43 -16.03
CA ALA A 280 -2.91 8.50 -16.54
C ALA A 280 -2.27 9.88 -16.34
N HIS A 281 -1.70 10.15 -15.16
CA HIS A 281 -1.06 11.43 -14.87
C HIS A 281 0.18 11.70 -15.74
N HIS A 282 1.00 10.67 -15.98
CA HIS A 282 2.16 10.79 -16.87
C HIS A 282 1.73 11.02 -18.33
N ASN A 283 0.69 10.33 -18.81
CA ASN A 283 0.14 10.57 -20.14
C ASN A 283 -0.43 11.98 -20.29
N GLN A 284 -1.14 12.49 -19.28
CA GLN A 284 -1.64 13.87 -19.29
C GLN A 284 -0.50 14.89 -19.39
N ARG A 285 0.61 14.68 -18.67
CA ARG A 285 1.79 15.54 -18.75
C ARG A 285 2.43 15.54 -20.14
N ILE A 286 2.48 14.39 -20.81
CA ILE A 286 2.96 14.30 -22.20
C ILE A 286 2.05 15.11 -23.11
N LEU A 287 0.73 14.92 -23.04
CA LEU A 287 -0.23 15.66 -23.87
C LEU A 287 -0.11 17.17 -23.71
N THR A 288 0.01 17.65 -22.47
CA THR A 288 0.16 19.09 -22.20
C THR A 288 1.49 19.64 -22.70
N ARG A 289 2.58 18.85 -22.60
CA ARG A 289 3.92 19.27 -23.04
C ARG A 289 3.97 19.35 -24.56
N VAL A 290 3.60 18.27 -25.25
CA VAL A 290 3.61 18.18 -26.72
C VAL A 290 2.69 19.25 -27.30
N GLY A 291 1.51 19.44 -26.71
CA GLY A 291 0.58 20.50 -27.13
C GLY A 291 1.16 21.91 -26.99
N ALA A 292 1.92 22.18 -25.91
CA ALA A 292 2.59 23.45 -25.73
C ALA A 292 3.72 23.68 -26.74
N GLU A 293 4.53 22.65 -27.04
CA GLU A 293 5.61 22.74 -28.04
C GLU A 293 5.07 22.90 -29.47
N LEU A 294 4.00 22.19 -29.83
CA LEU A 294 3.30 22.39 -31.09
C LEU A 294 2.75 23.83 -31.21
N GLY A 295 2.15 24.35 -30.15
CA GLY A 295 1.70 25.75 -30.08
C GLY A 295 2.86 26.74 -30.24
N ARG A 296 4.00 26.49 -29.58
CA ARG A 296 5.22 27.30 -29.68
C ARG A 296 5.71 27.34 -31.13
N PHE A 297 5.83 26.18 -31.78
CA PHE A 297 6.27 26.08 -33.17
C PHE A 297 5.32 26.80 -34.14
N ALA A 298 4.01 26.71 -33.93
CA ALA A 298 3.01 27.35 -34.79
C ALA A 298 3.04 28.89 -34.72
N VAL A 299 3.41 29.47 -33.58
CA VAL A 299 3.41 30.93 -33.37
C VAL A 299 4.70 31.60 -33.83
N ILE A 300 5.84 30.90 -33.89
CA ILE A 300 7.13 31.50 -34.25
C ILE A 300 7.11 31.98 -35.73
N PRO A 301 7.28 33.29 -35.99
CA PRO A 301 7.30 33.81 -37.36
C PRO A 301 8.44 33.23 -38.19
N ALA A 302 8.22 33.07 -39.50
CA ALA A 302 9.24 32.57 -40.43
C ALA A 302 10.51 33.46 -40.50
N THR A 303 10.44 34.69 -40.01
CA THR A 303 11.57 35.62 -39.93
C THR A 303 12.57 35.28 -38.82
N HIS A 304 12.19 34.45 -37.84
CA HIS A 304 13.04 34.03 -36.71
C HIS A 304 13.48 32.57 -36.88
N ASP A 305 14.31 32.34 -37.89
CA ASP A 305 14.72 31.00 -38.34
C ASP A 305 15.41 30.18 -37.25
N ASP A 306 16.30 30.77 -36.46
CA ASP A 306 17.02 30.04 -35.40
C ASP A 306 16.07 29.54 -34.29
N ALA A 307 15.13 30.38 -33.84
CA ALA A 307 14.13 30.00 -32.84
C ALA A 307 13.16 28.94 -33.38
N ARG A 308 12.80 29.04 -34.67
CA ARG A 308 11.92 28.07 -35.32
C ARG A 308 12.61 26.73 -35.54
N ARG A 309 13.90 26.72 -35.87
CA ARG A 309 14.74 25.51 -35.94
C ARG A 309 14.88 24.85 -34.58
N ASP A 310 15.10 25.61 -33.51
CA ASP A 310 15.16 25.06 -32.15
C ASP A 310 13.84 24.37 -31.77
N ALA A 311 12.71 25.04 -32.00
CA ALA A 311 11.39 24.43 -31.78
C ALA A 311 11.17 23.17 -32.65
N LEU A 312 11.63 23.18 -33.90
CA LEU A 312 11.55 22.01 -34.79
C LEU A 312 12.37 20.82 -34.26
N GLN A 313 13.60 21.05 -33.77
CA GLN A 313 14.44 20.00 -33.21
C GLN A 313 13.79 19.35 -31.98
N THR A 314 13.13 20.14 -31.14
CA THR A 314 12.33 19.62 -30.03
C THR A 314 11.21 18.70 -30.50
N LEU A 315 10.45 19.08 -31.53
CA LEU A 315 9.38 18.23 -32.09
C LEU A 315 9.92 16.92 -32.70
N ILE A 316 11.05 16.98 -33.40
CA ILE A 316 11.72 15.79 -33.95
C ILE A 316 12.14 14.85 -32.81
N ALA A 317 12.73 15.39 -31.73
CA ALA A 317 13.15 14.59 -30.58
C ALA A 317 11.96 13.91 -29.88
N GLU A 318 10.81 14.60 -29.75
CA GLU A 318 9.58 14.01 -29.20
C GLU A 318 9.02 12.90 -30.10
N ARG A 319 8.99 13.13 -31.42
CA ARG A 319 8.57 12.13 -32.41
C ARG A 319 9.45 10.88 -32.34
N ASP A 320 10.77 11.05 -32.31
CA ASP A 320 11.72 9.94 -32.24
C ASP A 320 11.63 9.18 -30.91
N GLN A 321 11.22 9.86 -29.83
CA GLN A 321 10.92 9.18 -28.56
C GLN A 321 9.68 8.29 -28.68
N PHE A 322 8.61 8.74 -29.34
CA PHE A 322 7.42 7.92 -29.55
C PHE A 322 7.69 6.75 -30.50
N ASP A 323 8.47 6.96 -31.56
CA ASP A 323 8.94 5.88 -32.44
C ASP A 323 9.74 4.82 -31.67
N ARG A 324 10.60 5.25 -30.74
CA ARG A 324 11.31 4.31 -29.86
C ARG A 324 10.34 3.50 -29.02
N TYR A 325 9.36 4.12 -28.39
CA TYR A 325 8.35 3.39 -27.61
C TYR A 325 7.53 2.40 -28.46
N ALA A 326 7.23 2.74 -29.71
CA ALA A 326 6.56 1.81 -30.62
C ALA A 326 7.42 0.58 -30.94
N ARG A 327 8.75 0.73 -31.01
CA ARG A 327 9.68 -0.37 -31.34
C ARG A 327 10.10 -1.19 -30.13
N THR A 328 10.42 -0.55 -29.02
CA THR A 328 10.98 -1.20 -27.82
C THR A 328 9.93 -1.54 -26.77
N GLY A 329 8.70 -1.06 -26.95
CA GLY A 329 7.62 -1.16 -25.98
C GLY A 329 7.44 0.10 -25.14
N VAL A 330 6.18 0.34 -24.73
CA VAL A 330 5.79 1.49 -23.92
C VAL A 330 6.19 1.26 -22.46
N PRO A 331 6.87 2.22 -21.79
CA PRO A 331 7.18 2.12 -20.37
C PRO A 331 5.93 1.90 -19.51
N LEU A 332 6.05 1.15 -18.41
CA LEU A 332 4.92 0.88 -17.49
C LEU A 332 4.25 2.16 -16.97
N SER A 333 5.03 3.23 -16.77
CA SER A 333 4.54 4.55 -16.36
C SER A 333 3.64 5.22 -17.38
N LEU A 334 3.56 4.72 -18.61
CA LEU A 334 2.69 5.23 -19.67
C LEU A 334 1.68 4.19 -20.16
N SER A 335 1.72 2.97 -19.60
CA SER A 335 1.04 1.78 -20.10
C SER A 335 -0.40 1.66 -19.57
N PHE A 336 -0.89 0.43 -19.35
CA PHE A 336 -2.24 0.14 -18.84
C PHE A 336 -3.37 0.70 -19.72
N GLY A 337 -3.16 0.74 -21.03
CA GLY A 337 -4.14 1.27 -21.99
C GLY A 337 -4.27 2.80 -22.01
N MET A 338 -3.43 3.53 -21.25
CA MET A 338 -3.47 4.99 -21.17
C MET A 338 -2.56 5.70 -22.18
N TYR A 339 -1.71 4.96 -22.91
CA TYR A 339 -0.72 5.53 -23.81
C TYR A 339 -1.35 6.28 -24.99
N ARG A 340 -1.06 7.59 -25.12
CA ARG A 340 -1.58 8.44 -26.21
C ARG A 340 -0.54 8.90 -27.23
N GLY A 341 0.74 8.53 -27.07
CA GLY A 341 1.80 8.98 -27.99
C GLY A 341 1.63 8.51 -29.44
N ALA A 342 0.98 7.35 -29.65
CA ALA A 342 0.66 6.85 -30.99
C ALA A 342 -0.29 7.79 -31.76
N GLU A 343 -1.25 8.42 -31.08
CA GLU A 343 -2.19 9.37 -31.69
C GLU A 343 -1.51 10.73 -32.02
N LEU A 344 -0.46 11.09 -31.28
CA LEU A 344 0.29 12.34 -31.47
C LEU A 344 1.32 12.26 -32.61
N THR A 345 1.77 11.06 -32.96
CA THR A 345 2.79 10.85 -34.01
C THR A 345 2.41 11.50 -35.36
N PRO A 346 1.22 11.27 -35.94
CA PRO A 346 0.85 11.94 -37.20
C PRO A 346 0.73 13.46 -37.08
N VAL A 347 0.37 13.99 -35.90
CA VAL A 347 0.30 15.44 -35.67
C VAL A 347 1.71 16.05 -35.68
N LEU A 348 2.68 15.39 -35.03
CA LEU A 348 4.08 15.78 -35.05
C LEU A 348 4.68 15.69 -36.46
N ASP A 349 4.44 14.60 -37.17
CA ASP A 349 4.95 14.41 -38.54
C ASP A 349 4.45 15.54 -39.47
N ASN A 350 3.18 15.91 -39.38
CA ASN A 350 2.61 17.02 -40.16
C ASN A 350 3.23 18.38 -39.79
N ALA A 351 3.45 18.63 -38.49
CA ALA A 351 4.09 19.87 -38.03
C ALA A 351 5.54 19.97 -38.52
N ILE A 352 6.30 18.87 -38.43
CA ILE A 352 7.69 18.79 -38.90
C ILE A 352 7.75 19.01 -40.42
N ALA A 353 6.86 18.39 -41.18
CA ALA A 353 6.78 18.53 -42.63
C ALA A 353 6.40 19.96 -43.08
N SER A 354 5.74 20.75 -42.23
CA SER A 354 5.34 22.13 -42.55
C SER A 354 6.49 23.15 -42.50
N TYR A 355 7.66 22.77 -41.98
CA TYR A 355 8.82 23.68 -41.92
C TYR A 355 9.41 23.92 -43.32
N GLN A 356 9.55 25.20 -43.68
CA GLN A 356 10.25 25.65 -44.88
C GLN A 356 11.47 26.48 -44.47
N ALA A 357 12.64 26.10 -44.95
CA ALA A 357 13.87 26.86 -44.70
C ALA A 357 13.81 28.19 -45.48
N PRO A 358 14.29 29.30 -44.88
CA PRO A 358 14.39 30.56 -45.62
C PRO A 358 15.36 30.43 -46.80
N PRO A 359 15.16 31.21 -47.88
CA PRO A 359 16.06 31.17 -49.03
C PRO A 359 17.50 31.53 -48.60
N PRO A 360 18.52 30.88 -49.20
CA PRO A 360 19.90 31.13 -48.83
C PRO A 360 20.28 32.60 -49.07
N PRO A 361 21.08 33.22 -48.19
CA PRO A 361 21.54 34.58 -48.40
C PRO A 361 22.35 34.70 -49.70
N PRO A 362 22.34 35.88 -50.36
CA PRO A 362 23.06 36.08 -51.61
C PRO A 362 24.57 35.89 -51.42
N SER A 363 25.24 35.31 -52.42
CA SER A 363 26.68 35.10 -52.42
C SER A 363 27.40 36.43 -52.60
N VAL A 364 28.16 36.87 -51.60
CA VAL A 364 28.96 38.11 -51.62
C VAL A 364 30.44 37.76 -51.69
N VAL A 365 31.15 38.28 -52.69
CA VAL A 365 32.62 38.26 -52.78
C VAL A 365 33.16 39.63 -52.41
N THR A 366 33.94 39.71 -51.34
CA THR A 366 34.55 40.97 -50.90
C THR A 366 35.98 41.07 -51.44
N LEU A 367 36.25 42.12 -52.21
CA LEU A 367 37.59 42.44 -52.71
C LEU A 367 38.17 43.63 -51.92
N ASP A 368 39.41 43.50 -51.45
CA ASP A 368 40.10 44.56 -50.72
C ASP A 368 40.55 45.68 -51.67
N SER A 369 40.07 46.91 -51.45
CA SER A 369 40.37 48.06 -52.31
C SER A 369 41.85 48.47 -52.23
N MET A 370 42.58 48.12 -51.16
CA MET A 370 44.01 48.45 -51.02
C MET A 370 44.89 47.59 -51.93
N SER A 371 44.45 46.36 -52.21
CA SER A 371 45.08 45.48 -53.20
C SER A 371 44.77 45.95 -54.62
N LEU A 372 43.59 46.54 -54.83
CA LEU A 372 43.12 46.95 -56.15
C LEU A 372 43.57 48.37 -56.59
N PHE A 373 43.64 49.34 -55.68
CA PHE A 373 43.81 50.76 -56.01
C PHE A 373 44.86 51.46 -55.14
N ASP A 374 45.51 52.50 -55.68
CA ASP A 374 46.33 53.42 -54.88
C ASP A 374 45.45 54.38 -54.06
N SER A 375 46.04 54.98 -53.01
CA SER A 375 45.36 55.97 -52.18
C SER A 375 44.80 57.13 -53.02
N GLY A 376 43.53 57.48 -52.80
CA GLY A 376 42.83 58.53 -53.56
C GLY A 376 42.56 58.23 -55.04
N LYS A 377 42.96 57.07 -55.56
CA LYS A 377 42.77 56.71 -56.98
C LYS A 377 41.69 55.64 -57.18
N SER A 378 41.14 55.62 -58.40
CA SER A 378 40.20 54.62 -58.91
C SER A 378 40.76 53.84 -60.12
N VAL A 379 42.08 53.91 -60.36
CA VAL A 379 42.75 53.14 -61.42
C VAL A 379 43.32 51.85 -60.81
N LEU A 380 42.99 50.71 -61.43
CA LEU A 380 43.42 49.39 -60.98
C LEU A 380 44.94 49.20 -61.10
N LYS A 381 45.58 48.62 -60.07
CA LYS A 381 47.01 48.27 -60.09
C LYS A 381 47.28 47.10 -61.02
N ALA A 382 48.46 47.05 -61.65
CA ALA A 382 48.84 45.93 -62.53
C ALA A 382 48.83 44.54 -61.84
N GLY A 383 49.06 44.48 -60.51
CA GLY A 383 49.01 43.24 -59.72
C GLY A 383 47.62 42.85 -59.20
N SER A 384 46.59 43.68 -59.41
CA SER A 384 45.23 43.47 -58.89
C SER A 384 44.43 42.41 -59.65
N THR A 385 44.89 42.06 -60.85
CA THR A 385 44.27 41.11 -61.79
C THR A 385 43.91 39.77 -61.15
N ARG A 386 44.77 39.22 -60.28
CA ARG A 386 44.53 37.90 -59.66
C ARG A 386 43.28 37.85 -58.79
N ALA A 387 43.00 38.92 -58.02
CA ALA A 387 41.83 38.98 -57.15
C ALA A 387 40.54 39.16 -57.95
N ILE A 388 40.59 39.93 -59.05
CA ILE A 388 39.42 40.15 -59.91
C ILE A 388 39.13 38.93 -60.81
N VAL A 389 40.16 38.16 -61.21
CA VAL A 389 39.97 36.88 -61.91
C VAL A 389 39.19 35.87 -61.06
N ALA A 390 39.51 35.75 -59.77
CA ALA A 390 38.75 34.87 -58.87
C ALA A 390 37.28 35.28 -58.75
N ALA A 391 36.98 36.58 -58.72
CA ALA A 391 35.61 37.07 -58.77
C ALA A 391 34.93 36.79 -60.13
N LEU A 392 35.69 36.87 -61.23
CA LEU A 392 35.19 36.58 -62.57
C LEU A 392 34.81 35.11 -62.74
N ASP A 393 35.61 34.19 -62.21
CA ASP A 393 35.29 32.74 -62.27
C ASP A 393 33.99 32.44 -61.52
N LEU A 394 33.77 33.08 -60.37
CA LEU A 394 32.54 32.97 -59.60
C LEU A 394 31.33 33.58 -60.35
N ILE A 395 31.52 34.71 -61.04
CA ILE A 395 30.47 35.31 -61.89
C ILE A 395 30.11 34.38 -63.06
N LYS A 396 31.10 33.76 -63.71
CA LYS A 396 30.89 32.83 -64.83
C LYS A 396 30.18 31.55 -64.39
N ALA A 397 30.41 31.09 -63.16
CA ALA A 397 29.72 29.94 -62.59
C ALA A 397 28.21 30.20 -62.31
N HIS A 398 27.75 31.45 -62.31
CA HIS A 398 26.38 31.84 -62.01
C HIS A 398 25.79 32.77 -63.09
N PRO A 399 25.53 32.26 -64.31
CA PRO A 399 25.05 33.06 -65.43
C PRO A 399 23.61 33.61 -65.24
N ASP A 400 22.85 33.01 -64.32
CA ASP A 400 21.46 33.33 -63.96
C ASP A 400 21.31 34.51 -62.99
N LYS A 401 22.42 35.07 -62.50
CA LYS A 401 22.43 36.13 -61.48
C LYS A 401 22.88 37.48 -62.04
N ARG A 402 22.34 38.57 -61.47
CA ARG A 402 22.83 39.93 -61.69
C ARG A 402 23.95 40.27 -60.72
N ILE A 403 24.83 41.17 -61.14
CA ILE A 403 26.07 41.48 -60.42
C ILE A 403 25.97 42.89 -59.86
N LEU A 404 25.93 43.03 -58.54
CA LEU A 404 26.03 44.32 -57.86
C LEU A 404 27.48 44.57 -57.44
N VAL A 405 28.09 45.63 -57.96
CA VAL A 405 29.44 46.06 -57.56
C VAL A 405 29.29 47.28 -56.64
N ALA A 406 29.60 47.10 -55.36
CA ALA A 406 29.45 48.11 -54.33
C ALA A 406 30.81 48.61 -53.83
N GLY A 407 31.06 49.92 -53.93
CA GLY A 407 32.30 50.54 -53.44
C GLY A 407 32.13 51.17 -52.05
N TYR A 408 33.17 51.05 -51.21
CA TYR A 408 33.23 51.62 -49.86
C TYR A 408 34.58 52.32 -49.62
N THR A 409 34.56 53.38 -48.81
CA THR A 409 35.74 54.12 -48.36
C THR A 409 35.88 54.10 -46.84
N ASP A 410 37.05 54.52 -46.34
CA ASP A 410 37.18 54.92 -44.94
C ASP A 410 36.60 56.32 -44.73
N ASN A 411 36.64 56.82 -43.50
CA ASN A 411 36.14 58.14 -43.11
C ASN A 411 37.15 59.28 -43.29
N VAL A 412 38.23 59.06 -44.06
CA VAL A 412 39.29 60.05 -44.23
C VAL A 412 38.97 60.88 -45.47
N GLY A 413 38.68 62.17 -45.27
CA GLY A 413 38.36 63.11 -46.35
C GLY A 413 36.96 63.69 -46.26
N ASN A 414 36.49 64.32 -47.35
CA ASN A 414 35.13 64.85 -47.45
C ASN A 414 34.15 63.73 -47.87
N PRO A 415 33.01 63.55 -47.17
CA PRO A 415 31.96 62.60 -47.54
C PRO A 415 31.55 62.62 -49.03
N ASP A 416 31.42 63.79 -49.66
CA ASP A 416 31.03 63.91 -51.07
C ASP A 416 32.13 63.41 -52.03
N SER A 417 33.39 63.54 -51.62
CA SER A 417 34.54 63.02 -52.36
C SER A 417 34.61 61.51 -52.20
N ASN A 418 34.40 61.02 -50.98
CA ASN A 418 34.38 59.60 -50.65
C ASN A 418 33.25 58.86 -51.38
N GLN A 419 32.07 59.48 -51.50
CA GLN A 419 30.97 58.95 -52.29
C GLN A 419 31.36 58.82 -53.77
N ARG A 420 31.89 59.88 -54.39
CA ARG A 420 32.34 59.85 -55.79
C ARG A 420 33.46 58.84 -56.02
N LEU A 421 34.42 58.75 -55.10
CA LEU A 421 35.53 57.80 -55.17
C LEU A 421 35.03 56.35 -55.07
N SER A 422 34.06 56.08 -54.21
CA SER A 422 33.46 54.75 -54.06
C SER A 422 32.74 54.29 -55.34
N VAL A 423 31.99 55.19 -55.99
CA VAL A 423 31.35 54.93 -57.29
C VAL A 423 32.41 54.70 -58.37
N ALA A 424 33.42 55.58 -58.46
CA ALA A 424 34.46 55.48 -59.47
C ALA A 424 35.26 54.16 -59.38
N ARG A 425 35.55 53.69 -58.16
CA ARG A 425 36.22 52.40 -57.93
C ARG A 425 35.34 51.22 -58.33
N ALA A 426 34.06 51.25 -57.96
CA ALA A 426 33.11 50.21 -58.38
C ALA A 426 32.94 50.17 -59.91
N SER A 427 32.88 51.33 -60.57
CA SER A 427 32.90 51.43 -62.03
C SER A 427 34.16 50.84 -62.65
N ALA A 428 35.33 51.13 -62.10
CA ALA A 428 36.60 50.58 -62.61
C ALA A 428 36.66 49.05 -62.53
N VAL A 429 36.16 48.46 -61.44
CA VAL A 429 36.04 47.00 -61.31
C VAL A 429 35.04 46.42 -62.32
N ARG A 430 33.87 47.06 -62.49
CA ARG A 430 32.88 46.67 -63.52
C ARG A 430 33.50 46.69 -64.92
N ASP A 431 34.14 47.79 -65.29
CA ASP A 431 34.67 47.99 -66.65
C ASP A 431 35.78 46.97 -66.95
N TRP A 432 36.61 46.67 -65.96
CA TRP A 432 37.59 45.60 -66.07
C TRP A 432 36.91 44.24 -66.29
N LEU A 433 35.87 43.92 -65.50
CA LEU A 433 35.13 42.66 -65.64
C LEU A 433 34.47 42.54 -67.00
N ILE A 434 33.84 43.60 -67.53
CA ILE A 434 33.24 43.63 -68.86
C ILE A 434 34.31 43.37 -69.93
N ASN A 435 35.43 44.10 -69.90
CA ASN A 435 36.49 43.98 -70.89
C ASN A 435 37.17 42.59 -70.86
N ALA A 436 37.36 42.00 -69.68
CA ALA A 436 38.03 40.71 -69.52
C ALA A 436 37.14 39.50 -69.86
N SER A 437 35.81 39.66 -69.88
CA SER A 437 34.87 38.54 -69.97
C SER A 437 33.84 38.62 -71.09
N GLY A 438 33.64 39.81 -71.68
CA GLY A 438 32.63 40.05 -72.70
C GLY A 438 31.19 40.11 -72.17
N LEU A 439 31.00 40.19 -70.85
CA LEU A 439 29.67 40.26 -70.24
C LEU A 439 28.98 41.60 -70.55
N SER A 440 27.67 41.54 -70.84
CA SER A 440 26.86 42.74 -71.11
C SER A 440 26.86 43.70 -69.91
N ALA A 441 26.99 45.00 -70.20
CA ALA A 441 26.89 46.06 -69.19
C ALA A 441 25.55 46.03 -68.43
N THR A 442 24.48 45.54 -69.06
CA THR A 442 23.14 45.42 -68.45
C THR A 442 23.07 44.39 -67.30
N ARG A 443 24.06 43.50 -67.17
CA ARG A 443 24.16 42.54 -66.06
C ARG A 443 24.72 43.15 -64.77
N PHE A 444 25.30 44.35 -64.86
CA PHE A 444 25.98 45.00 -63.74
C PHE A 444 25.19 46.20 -63.21
N ALA A 445 25.01 46.24 -61.89
CA ALA A 445 24.61 47.43 -61.16
C ALA A 445 25.80 47.95 -60.35
N ILE A 446 25.98 49.27 -60.29
CA ILE A 446 27.02 49.91 -59.49
C ILE A 446 26.37 50.69 -58.36
N GLN A 447 26.92 50.57 -57.16
CA GLN A 447 26.53 51.38 -56.02
C GLN A 447 27.77 51.92 -55.30
N GLY A 448 27.80 53.22 -55.04
CA GLY A 448 28.75 53.80 -54.08
C GLY A 448 28.07 53.99 -52.74
N TYR A 449 28.71 53.56 -51.66
CA TYR A 449 28.25 53.82 -50.29
C TYR A 449 29.14 54.83 -49.55
N GLY A 450 30.25 55.27 -50.14
CA GLY A 450 31.22 56.14 -49.47
C GLY A 450 31.64 55.55 -48.13
N GLU A 451 31.63 56.39 -47.09
CA GLU A 451 31.98 56.02 -45.71
C GLU A 451 30.78 55.57 -44.85
N THR A 452 29.56 55.55 -45.41
CA THR A 452 28.31 55.38 -44.64
C THR A 452 28.06 53.97 -44.11
N ARG A 453 28.80 52.96 -44.61
CA ARG A 453 28.67 51.55 -44.23
C ARG A 453 30.03 50.93 -43.86
N PRO A 454 30.64 51.33 -42.73
CA PRO A 454 31.92 50.78 -42.29
C PRO A 454 31.78 49.32 -41.83
N LEU A 455 32.70 48.46 -42.24
CA LEU A 455 32.80 47.06 -41.81
C LEU A 455 33.46 46.92 -40.44
N MET A 456 34.44 47.77 -40.16
CA MET A 456 35.17 47.84 -38.88
C MET A 456 35.25 49.29 -38.39
N ASN A 457 35.61 49.46 -37.12
CA ASN A 457 35.76 50.78 -36.53
C ASN A 457 36.88 51.60 -37.22
N ASN A 458 36.52 52.75 -37.80
CA ASN A 458 37.44 53.68 -38.48
C ASN A 458 38.51 54.32 -37.56
N ARG A 459 38.46 54.09 -36.24
CA ARG A 459 39.45 54.61 -35.28
C ARG A 459 40.84 53.99 -35.45
N THR A 460 40.93 52.77 -35.97
CA THR A 460 42.21 52.06 -36.15
C THR A 460 42.64 52.04 -37.61
N ASP A 461 43.95 52.04 -37.88
CA ASP A 461 44.48 51.92 -39.26
C ASP A 461 44.04 50.62 -39.93
N THR A 462 44.02 49.52 -39.17
CA THR A 462 43.53 48.22 -39.63
C THR A 462 42.05 48.25 -39.96
N GLY A 463 41.24 48.95 -39.16
CA GLY A 463 39.82 49.21 -39.42
C GLY A 463 39.59 50.02 -40.69
N ARG A 464 40.32 51.12 -40.87
CA ARG A 464 40.26 51.94 -42.10
C ARG A 464 40.66 51.14 -43.33
N ALA A 465 41.71 50.34 -43.25
CA ALA A 465 42.15 49.49 -44.35
C ALA A 465 41.05 48.52 -44.80
N ARG A 466 40.36 47.85 -43.85
CA ARG A 466 39.25 46.93 -44.20
C ARG A 466 37.98 47.65 -44.69
N ASN A 467 37.76 48.91 -44.32
CA ASN A 467 36.62 49.68 -44.80
C ASN A 467 36.77 50.11 -46.26
N ARG A 468 38.00 50.29 -46.74
CA ARG A 468 38.31 50.49 -48.16
C ARG A 468 38.17 49.15 -48.90
N ARG A 469 37.00 48.89 -49.46
CA ARG A 469 36.72 47.62 -50.17
C ARG A 469 35.74 47.82 -51.33
N VAL A 470 35.74 46.86 -52.24
CA VAL A 470 34.71 46.71 -53.26
C VAL A 470 34.09 45.34 -53.08
N GLU A 471 32.78 45.30 -52.88
CA GLU A 471 32.02 44.05 -52.78
C GLU A 471 31.36 43.76 -54.12
N ILE A 472 31.38 42.49 -54.52
CA ILE A 472 30.67 41.96 -55.67
C ILE A 472 29.62 41.00 -55.12
N THR A 473 28.35 41.37 -55.24
CA THR A 473 27.23 40.56 -54.77
C THR A 473 26.49 39.98 -55.95
N LEU A 474 26.30 38.66 -55.97
CA LEU A 474 25.43 38.00 -56.93
C LEU A 474 24.00 38.02 -56.39
N VAL A 475 23.12 38.76 -57.07
CA VAL A 475 21.71 38.88 -56.71
C VAL A 475 20.88 38.04 -57.68
N PRO A 476 19.93 37.22 -57.19
CA PRO A 476 18.99 36.50 -58.06
C PRO A 476 18.25 37.49 -58.99
N ASP A 477 18.12 37.16 -60.28
CA ASP A 477 17.29 37.96 -61.19
C ASP A 477 15.81 37.69 -60.88
N THR A 478 15.16 38.60 -60.17
CA THR A 478 13.74 38.48 -59.79
C THR A 478 12.78 38.61 -60.97
N SER A 479 13.24 38.87 -62.20
CA SER A 479 12.38 38.82 -63.40
C SER A 479 12.08 37.40 -63.91
N ILE A 480 12.82 36.38 -63.44
CA ILE A 480 12.59 34.98 -63.80
C ILE A 480 11.64 34.27 -62.81
N ALA A 481 11.46 34.82 -61.61
CA ALA A 481 10.74 34.14 -60.52
C ALA A 481 9.20 34.31 -60.55
N THR A 482 8.64 35.09 -61.47
CA THR A 482 7.18 35.34 -61.56
C THR A 482 6.49 34.55 -62.68
N GLY A 483 7.13 33.50 -63.20
CA GLY A 483 6.64 32.71 -64.32
C GLY A 483 6.65 31.22 -64.06
N THR A 484 5.94 30.74 -63.04
CA THR A 484 5.37 29.38 -62.95
C THR A 484 4.23 29.38 -61.96
#